data_AF-A0A368TAL5-F1
#
_entry.id   AF-A0A368TAL5-F1
#
_cell.length_a   1.000
_cell.length_b   1.000
_cell.length_c   1.000
_cell.angle_alpha   90.00
_cell.angle_beta   90.00
_cell.angle_gamma   90.00
#
_symmetry.space_group_name_H-M   'P 1'
#
loop_
_entity.id
_entity.type
_entity.pdbx_description
1 polymer ?
#
loop_
_entity_poly.entity_id
_entity_poly.type
_entity_poly.pdbx_seq_one_letter_code
_entity_poly.pdbx_strand_id
1 'polypeptide(L)'
;MTPPSPPDRPGTGTPERGAGPGRAVPSAWRPDLPAVLVAAGAFLVTLALLLPGPVHGRSALVPDSGRLSWRLEADSARYLDTATWRTREDAELVRRIDAVGSPAAGSAGRAVWDVRTATTGPDGTLGHLAWRVAVDRSSGEAVRCCGAHVDGDHLARPHGLTLWWPPGAGAAERPLFDPESRTSAPAVPDGADLVSGVPTERYVQTVAATRASEPARPVPARLFDADARGTVGAERWLEVERVYWVEPLTGRVVQLREQRRETLRPEEAGPDGETERVLLAADFQTPPEEAAANAAAADRRALLLRLTSTDLPAALGGAGALLVLVGVLRRAHRPDRRRSSAAGRV
;
A
#
# COMPACT_ATOMS: atom_id res chain seq x y z
N MET A 1 -2.36 11.67 -98.83
CA MET A 1 -1.54 11.30 -100.01
C MET A 1 -0.70 10.09 -99.63
N THR A 2 -1.00 8.99 -100.31
CA THR A 2 -0.23 7.80 -100.73
C THR A 2 1.14 7.49 -100.09
N PRO A 3 1.43 6.20 -99.76
CA PRO A 3 2.57 5.73 -98.96
C PRO A 3 3.83 5.42 -99.80
N PRO A 4 4.92 4.97 -99.16
CA PRO A 4 5.66 3.78 -99.64
C PRO A 4 6.04 2.83 -98.48
N SER A 5 5.56 1.57 -98.47
CA SER A 5 6.17 0.34 -99.04
C SER A 5 7.16 -0.38 -98.09
N PRO A 6 6.90 -1.66 -97.73
CA PRO A 6 7.81 -2.55 -96.97
C PRO A 6 8.81 -3.24 -97.93
N PRO A 7 9.94 -3.81 -97.45
CA PRO A 7 10.02 -5.25 -97.06
C PRO A 7 11.08 -5.47 -95.93
N ASP A 8 11.38 -6.63 -95.33
CA ASP A 8 11.42 -8.03 -95.75
C ASP A 8 11.20 -8.95 -94.53
N ARG A 9 10.55 -10.09 -94.75
CA ARG A 9 10.77 -11.31 -93.95
C ARG A 9 11.59 -12.26 -94.80
N PRO A 10 12.57 -12.95 -94.21
CA PRO A 10 12.44 -14.41 -94.23
C PRO A 10 12.91 -15.06 -92.92
N GLY A 11 12.36 -16.23 -92.60
CA GLY A 11 12.91 -17.10 -91.56
C GLY A 11 11.87 -17.94 -90.84
N THR A 12 11.33 -18.94 -91.53
CA THR A 12 10.67 -20.10 -90.92
C THR A 12 11.67 -20.88 -90.07
N GLY A 13 11.42 -20.94 -88.76
CA GLY A 13 12.05 -21.88 -87.83
C GLY A 13 11.01 -22.38 -86.83
N THR A 14 10.62 -23.64 -86.97
CA THR A 14 9.77 -24.42 -86.04
C THR A 14 10.53 -24.72 -84.73
N PRO A 15 9.88 -25.18 -83.63
CA PRO A 15 10.03 -24.60 -82.31
C PRO A 15 10.93 -25.44 -81.40
N GLU A 16 11.96 -24.84 -80.80
CA GLU A 16 12.63 -25.46 -79.65
C GLU A 16 11.84 -25.20 -78.38
N ARG A 17 11.35 -26.29 -77.78
CA ARG A 17 10.81 -26.34 -76.43
C ARG A 17 11.94 -26.04 -75.44
N GLY A 18 12.21 -24.75 -75.23
CA GLY A 18 13.01 -24.28 -74.10
C GLY A 18 12.18 -24.37 -72.81
N ALA A 19 12.52 -25.34 -71.97
CA ALA A 19 12.00 -25.48 -70.62
C ALA A 19 12.04 -24.12 -69.88
N GLY A 20 10.89 -23.70 -69.34
CA GLY A 20 10.76 -22.44 -68.64
C GLY A 20 11.75 -22.34 -67.47
N PRO A 21 12.28 -21.15 -67.15
CA PRO A 21 12.96 -20.94 -65.89
C PRO A 21 11.91 -21.10 -64.80
N GLY A 22 11.97 -22.23 -64.09
CA GLY A 22 11.22 -22.43 -62.87
C GLY A 22 11.48 -21.23 -61.97
N ARG A 23 10.44 -20.44 -61.71
CA ARG A 23 10.46 -19.43 -60.65
C ARG A 23 10.81 -20.19 -59.38
N ALA A 24 12.03 -20.01 -58.90
CA ALA A 24 12.46 -20.49 -57.60
C ALA A 24 11.49 -19.91 -56.58
N VAL A 25 10.64 -20.77 -56.02
CA VAL A 25 9.85 -20.43 -54.85
C VAL A 25 10.86 -20.06 -53.77
N PRO A 26 10.84 -18.83 -53.22
CA PRO A 26 11.81 -18.44 -52.19
C PRO A 26 11.75 -19.48 -51.08
N SER A 27 12.91 -20.06 -50.81
CA SER A 27 13.10 -21.10 -49.80
C SER A 27 12.43 -20.65 -48.50
N ALA A 28 11.50 -21.47 -48.01
CA ALA A 28 10.85 -21.28 -46.72
C ALA A 28 11.90 -20.90 -45.66
N TRP A 29 11.66 -19.80 -44.96
CA TRP A 29 12.38 -19.39 -43.77
C TRP A 29 12.50 -20.61 -42.83
N ARG A 30 13.66 -21.26 -42.81
CA ARG A 30 13.97 -22.28 -41.80
C ARG A 30 14.66 -21.50 -40.68
N PRO A 31 13.96 -21.13 -39.60
CA PRO A 31 14.60 -20.40 -38.53
C PRO A 31 15.75 -21.24 -37.98
N ASP A 32 16.90 -20.59 -37.78
CA ASP A 32 18.02 -21.19 -37.09
C ASP A 32 17.59 -21.50 -35.65
N LEU A 33 17.12 -22.72 -35.42
CA LEU A 33 16.58 -23.15 -34.12
C LEU A 33 17.50 -22.79 -32.94
N PRO A 34 18.84 -22.95 -33.01
CA PRO A 34 19.73 -22.50 -31.94
C PRO A 34 19.71 -20.98 -31.72
N ALA A 35 19.60 -20.18 -32.79
CA ALA A 35 19.52 -18.72 -32.67
C ALA A 35 18.17 -18.29 -32.06
N VAL A 36 17.06 -18.96 -32.43
CA VAL A 36 15.75 -18.74 -31.81
C VAL A 36 15.77 -19.06 -30.32
N LEU A 37 16.40 -20.17 -29.92
CA LEU A 37 16.53 -20.56 -28.52
C LEU A 37 17.34 -19.54 -27.71
N VAL A 38 18.46 -19.06 -28.24
CA VAL A 38 19.26 -18.00 -27.58
C VAL A 38 18.48 -16.70 -27.49
N ALA A 39 17.80 -16.26 -28.56
CA ALA A 39 17.02 -15.03 -28.56
C ALA A 39 15.84 -15.09 -27.58
N ALA A 40 15.09 -16.19 -27.56
CA ALA A 40 14.02 -16.42 -26.61
C ALA A 40 14.53 -16.48 -25.17
N GLY A 41 15.64 -17.20 -24.94
CA GLY A 41 16.25 -17.28 -23.61
C GLY A 41 16.73 -15.92 -23.10
N ALA A 42 17.41 -15.15 -23.95
CA ALA A 42 17.83 -13.78 -23.61
C ALA A 42 16.63 -12.88 -23.30
N PHE A 43 15.55 -12.95 -24.09
CA PHE A 43 14.32 -12.22 -23.83
C PHE A 43 13.71 -12.56 -22.46
N LEU A 44 13.61 -13.84 -22.09
CA LEU A 44 13.08 -14.26 -20.79
C LEU A 44 13.97 -13.79 -19.63
N VAL A 45 15.30 -13.85 -19.78
CA VAL A 45 16.23 -13.31 -18.78
C VAL A 45 16.05 -11.80 -18.63
N THR A 46 15.94 -11.06 -19.74
CA THR A 46 15.67 -9.61 -19.68
C THR A 46 14.34 -9.31 -18.99
N LEU A 47 13.28 -10.06 -19.29
CA LEU A 47 11.98 -9.91 -18.64
C LEU A 47 12.07 -10.22 -17.13
N ALA A 48 12.80 -11.26 -16.74
CA ALA A 48 13.05 -11.61 -15.35
C ALA A 48 13.78 -10.50 -14.58
N LEU A 49 14.73 -9.80 -15.22
CA LEU A 49 15.44 -8.67 -14.61
C LEU A 49 14.57 -7.41 -14.52
N LEU A 50 13.66 -7.22 -15.47
CA LEU A 50 12.77 -6.05 -15.52
C LEU A 50 11.53 -6.17 -14.63
N LEU A 51 11.15 -7.36 -14.16
CA LEU A 51 9.96 -7.53 -13.32
C LEU A 51 10.17 -6.98 -11.88
N PRO A 52 11.25 -7.30 -11.15
CA PRO A 52 11.43 -6.84 -9.77
C PRO A 52 11.65 -5.33 -9.64
N GLY A 53 12.38 -4.69 -10.55
CA GLY A 53 12.80 -3.28 -10.36
C GLY A 53 11.64 -2.26 -10.41
N PRO A 54 10.98 -2.07 -11.57
CA PRO A 54 9.98 -1.04 -11.78
C PRO A 54 8.58 -1.41 -11.28
N VAL A 55 8.21 -2.70 -11.26
CA VAL A 55 6.85 -3.16 -10.92
C VAL A 55 6.71 -3.36 -9.41
N HIS A 56 7.65 -4.05 -8.76
CA HIS A 56 7.63 -4.23 -7.32
C HIS A 56 7.81 -2.87 -6.60
N GLY A 57 8.83 -2.11 -7.01
CA GLY A 57 9.17 -0.82 -6.40
C GLY A 57 8.05 0.22 -6.44
N ARG A 58 7.16 0.18 -7.44
CA ARG A 58 5.99 1.09 -7.51
C ARG A 58 4.76 0.56 -6.79
N SER A 59 4.60 -0.75 -6.75
CA SER A 59 3.43 -1.36 -6.12
C SER A 59 3.55 -1.42 -4.59
N ALA A 60 4.79 -1.40 -4.08
CA ALA A 60 5.11 -1.31 -2.66
C ALA A 60 4.93 0.11 -2.06
N LEU A 61 4.68 1.12 -2.89
CA LEU A 61 4.52 2.49 -2.43
C LEU A 61 3.15 2.73 -1.81
N VAL A 62 3.11 3.61 -0.81
CA VAL A 62 1.85 4.19 -0.33
C VAL A 62 1.10 4.81 -1.53
N PRO A 63 -0.19 4.50 -1.72
CA PRO A 63 -0.98 5.11 -2.79
C PRO A 63 -1.04 6.63 -2.61
N ASP A 64 -1.11 7.37 -3.72
CA ASP A 64 -1.32 8.83 -3.72
C ASP A 64 -2.79 9.23 -3.86
N SER A 65 -3.65 8.26 -4.15
CA SER A 65 -5.06 8.42 -4.44
C SER A 65 -5.85 7.21 -3.93
N GLY A 66 -7.16 7.37 -3.86
CA GLY A 66 -8.08 6.35 -3.36
C GLY A 66 -8.66 6.71 -2.00
N ARG A 67 -9.31 5.72 -1.39
CA ARG A 67 -9.97 5.83 -0.10
C ARG A 67 -9.55 4.67 0.79
N LEU A 68 -9.21 4.99 2.04
CA LEU A 68 -9.09 4.04 3.14
C LEU A 68 -10.21 4.36 4.12
N SER A 69 -10.89 3.33 4.62
CA SER A 69 -11.91 3.49 5.66
C SER A 69 -11.73 2.38 6.67
N TRP A 70 -11.79 2.73 7.95
CA TRP A 70 -11.78 1.81 9.08
C TRP A 70 -13.02 2.06 9.91
N ARG A 71 -13.73 0.99 10.26
CA ARG A 71 -14.78 1.00 11.27
C ARG A 71 -14.30 0.19 12.45
N LEU A 72 -14.41 0.77 13.64
CA LEU A 72 -14.20 0.10 14.90
C LEU A 72 -15.45 0.24 15.75
N GLU A 73 -15.78 -0.80 16.50
CA GLU A 73 -16.97 -0.88 17.34
C GLU A 73 -16.58 -1.18 18.78
N ALA A 74 -17.27 -0.55 19.72
CA ALA A 74 -17.20 -0.87 21.13
C ALA A 74 -18.61 -1.22 21.61
N ASP A 75 -18.82 -2.46 22.02
CA ASP A 75 -20.16 -2.97 22.38
C ASP A 75 -20.61 -2.52 23.78
N SER A 76 -19.65 -2.23 24.66
CA SER A 76 -19.92 -1.64 25.99
C SER A 76 -18.88 -0.55 26.25
N ALA A 77 -19.31 0.69 26.08
CA ALA A 77 -18.53 1.87 26.41
C ALA A 77 -19.25 2.76 27.41
N ARG A 78 -18.46 3.59 28.08
CA ARG A 78 -18.92 4.63 29.00
C ARG A 78 -18.58 6.00 28.42
N TYR A 79 -19.52 6.92 28.40
CA TYR A 79 -19.22 8.31 28.05
C TYR A 79 -20.05 9.30 28.87
N LEU A 80 -19.54 10.52 29.02
CA LEU A 80 -20.27 11.63 29.61
C LEU A 80 -21.08 12.34 28.53
N ASP A 81 -22.41 12.25 28.60
CA ASP A 81 -23.30 13.05 27.77
C ASP A 81 -23.16 14.53 28.19
N THR A 82 -22.60 15.36 27.31
CA THR A 82 -22.30 16.77 27.60
C THR A 82 -23.52 17.68 27.50
N ALA A 83 -24.65 17.20 26.96
CA ALA A 83 -25.91 17.95 26.96
C ALA A 83 -26.62 17.83 28.32
N THR A 84 -26.60 16.63 28.91
CA THR A 84 -27.27 16.36 30.20
C THR A 84 -26.31 16.30 31.39
N TRP A 85 -25.00 16.24 31.14
CA TRP A 85 -23.93 16.02 32.11
C TRP A 85 -24.12 14.73 32.93
N ARG A 86 -24.64 13.69 32.27
CA ARG A 86 -24.86 12.36 32.86
C ARG A 86 -23.98 11.33 32.18
N THR A 87 -23.45 10.40 32.96
CA THR A 87 -22.72 9.27 32.40
C THR A 87 -23.70 8.28 31.78
N ARG A 88 -23.42 7.90 30.54
CA ARG A 88 -24.01 6.75 29.86
C ARG A 88 -23.07 5.57 30.04
N GLU A 89 -23.65 4.44 30.40
CA GLU A 89 -22.98 3.16 30.60
C GLU A 89 -23.48 2.19 29.53
N ASP A 90 -22.70 1.14 29.25
CA ASP A 90 -23.07 0.05 28.34
C ASP A 90 -23.60 0.56 26.98
N ALA A 91 -22.98 1.63 26.46
CA ALA A 91 -23.35 2.22 25.19
C ALA A 91 -22.53 1.61 24.06
N GLU A 92 -23.21 1.21 22.99
CA GLU A 92 -22.57 0.83 21.73
C GLU A 92 -22.05 2.09 21.02
N LEU A 93 -20.74 2.12 20.73
CA LEU A 93 -20.10 3.23 20.03
C LEU A 93 -19.43 2.74 18.74
N VAL A 94 -19.49 3.58 17.71
CA VAL A 94 -18.80 3.35 16.44
C VAL A 94 -17.78 4.46 16.21
N ARG A 95 -16.54 4.05 15.94
CA ARG A 95 -15.44 4.92 15.55
C ARG A 95 -15.07 4.67 14.10
N ARG A 96 -15.20 5.69 13.26
CA ARG A 96 -14.86 5.62 11.82
C ARG A 96 -13.67 6.50 11.51
N ILE A 97 -12.70 5.97 10.78
CA ILE A 97 -11.53 6.69 10.26
C ILE A 97 -11.57 6.59 8.75
N ASP A 98 -11.79 7.72 8.07
CA ASP A 98 -11.82 7.82 6.62
C ASP A 98 -10.65 8.67 6.14
N ALA A 99 -9.84 8.12 5.23
CA ALA A 99 -8.76 8.84 4.57
C ALA A 99 -8.98 8.87 3.06
N VAL A 100 -8.83 10.05 2.46
CA VAL A 100 -8.97 10.26 1.01
C VAL A 100 -7.69 10.89 0.47
N GLY A 101 -7.15 10.30 -0.60
CA GLY A 101 -5.93 10.78 -1.24
C GLY A 101 -6.20 12.05 -2.05
N SER A 102 -5.28 13.01 -1.96
CA SER A 102 -5.28 14.30 -2.65
C SER A 102 -4.13 14.34 -3.67
N PRO A 103 -4.23 13.62 -4.81
CA PRO A 103 -3.12 13.44 -5.74
C PRO A 103 -2.60 14.75 -6.35
N ALA A 104 -3.47 15.76 -6.51
CA ALA A 104 -3.09 17.08 -7.01
C ALA A 104 -2.12 17.83 -6.08
N ALA A 105 -2.10 17.51 -4.78
CA ALA A 105 -1.16 18.07 -3.80
C ALA A 105 0.09 17.19 -3.61
N GLY A 106 0.10 15.98 -4.20
CA GLY A 106 1.18 15.01 -4.09
C GLY A 106 2.25 15.14 -5.18
N SER A 107 3.13 14.14 -5.24
CA SER A 107 4.14 13.98 -6.28
C SER A 107 4.49 12.49 -6.47
N ALA A 108 5.44 12.18 -7.36
CA ALA A 108 5.87 10.80 -7.58
C ALA A 108 6.39 10.11 -6.30
N GLY A 109 7.03 10.85 -5.39
CA GLY A 109 7.56 10.32 -4.13
C GLY A 109 6.71 10.65 -2.90
N ARG A 110 5.62 11.40 -3.05
CA ARG A 110 4.86 11.93 -1.91
C ARG A 110 3.36 11.79 -2.11
N ALA A 111 2.68 11.25 -1.10
CA ALA A 111 1.23 11.19 -1.06
C ALA A 111 0.69 12.20 -0.05
N VAL A 112 -0.45 12.80 -0.33
CA VAL A 112 -1.15 13.71 0.58
C VAL A 112 -2.53 13.13 0.82
N TRP A 113 -2.94 13.11 2.09
CA TRP A 113 -4.18 12.50 2.52
C TRP A 113 -4.93 13.40 3.47
N ASP A 114 -6.23 13.51 3.22
CA ASP A 114 -7.19 14.14 4.10
C ASP A 114 -7.86 13.05 4.92
N VAL A 115 -7.70 13.13 6.23
CA VAL A 115 -8.13 12.11 7.18
C VAL A 115 -9.18 12.69 8.10
N ARG A 116 -10.27 11.96 8.28
CA ARG A 116 -11.36 12.32 9.17
C ARG A 116 -11.66 11.17 10.08
N THR A 117 -11.89 11.49 11.32
CA THR A 117 -12.17 10.53 12.36
C THR A 117 -13.41 10.99 13.08
N ALA A 118 -14.38 10.10 13.26
CA ALA A 118 -15.61 10.39 13.98
C ALA A 118 -15.93 9.26 14.96
N THR A 119 -16.27 9.60 16.20
CA THR A 119 -16.81 8.68 17.20
C THR A 119 -18.28 9.03 17.40
N THR A 120 -19.16 8.05 17.21
CA THR A 120 -20.61 8.22 17.22
C THR A 120 -21.22 7.26 18.23
N GLY A 121 -22.16 7.75 19.05
CA GLY A 121 -23.00 6.93 19.91
C GLY A 121 -24.47 6.98 19.48
N PRO A 122 -25.38 6.40 20.27
CA PRO A 122 -26.80 6.32 19.94
C PRO A 122 -27.47 7.68 19.75
N ASP A 123 -27.03 8.68 20.53
CA ASP A 123 -27.61 10.02 20.56
C ASP A 123 -26.94 11.02 19.59
N GLY A 124 -25.89 10.59 18.87
CA GLY A 124 -25.18 11.42 17.90
C GLY A 124 -23.65 11.35 17.99
N THR A 125 -22.98 12.32 17.36
CA THR A 125 -21.51 12.40 17.31
C THR A 125 -20.94 12.84 18.65
N LEU A 126 -20.02 12.04 19.20
CA LEU A 126 -19.33 12.32 20.46
C LEU A 126 -17.99 13.02 20.25
N GLY A 127 -17.33 12.75 19.13
CA GLY A 127 -16.03 13.34 18.80
C GLY A 127 -15.77 13.35 17.31
N HIS A 128 -15.05 14.36 16.85
CA HIS A 128 -14.61 14.48 15.46
C HIS A 128 -13.21 15.08 15.42
N LEU A 129 -12.37 14.57 14.54
CA LEU A 129 -11.06 15.13 14.21
C LEU A 129 -10.90 15.11 12.69
N ALA A 130 -10.45 16.22 12.12
CA ALA A 130 -10.00 16.26 10.73
C ALA A 130 -8.56 16.73 10.65
N TRP A 131 -7.76 16.09 9.81
CA TRP A 131 -6.36 16.44 9.64
C TRP A 131 -5.88 16.11 8.23
N ARG A 132 -4.89 16.86 7.77
CA ARG A 132 -4.20 16.60 6.52
C ARG A 132 -2.77 16.19 6.81
N VAL A 133 -2.32 15.14 6.15
CA VAL A 133 -0.95 14.66 6.26
C VAL A 133 -0.34 14.39 4.90
N ALA A 134 0.94 14.72 4.77
CA ALA A 134 1.76 14.28 3.65
C ALA A 134 2.71 13.20 4.12
N VAL A 135 2.92 12.17 3.32
CA VAL A 135 3.81 11.04 3.63
C VAL A 135 4.79 10.79 2.49
N ASP A 136 6.01 10.37 2.83
CA ASP A 136 6.90 9.74 1.87
C ASP A 136 6.29 8.42 1.42
N ARG A 137 6.20 8.20 0.11
CA ARG A 137 5.51 7.03 -0.43
C ARG A 137 6.29 5.73 -0.23
N SER A 138 7.60 5.80 -0.01
CA SER A 138 8.45 4.63 0.15
C SER A 138 8.52 4.16 1.61
N SER A 139 8.61 5.10 2.56
CA SER A 139 8.68 4.78 4.00
C SER A 139 7.32 4.81 4.71
N GLY A 140 6.34 5.54 4.18
CA GLY A 140 5.08 5.82 4.86
C GLY A 140 5.18 6.86 5.98
N GLU A 141 6.36 7.44 6.18
CA GLU A 141 6.60 8.44 7.23
C GLU A 141 6.07 9.81 6.85
N ALA A 142 5.58 10.53 7.86
CA ALA A 142 5.09 11.89 7.71
C ALA A 142 6.20 12.83 7.24
N VAL A 143 5.86 13.68 6.27
CA VAL A 143 6.71 14.76 5.76
C VAL A 143 5.98 16.09 5.86
N ARG A 144 6.71 17.15 6.18
CA ARG A 144 6.13 18.49 6.35
C ARG A 144 5.98 19.19 5.01
N CYS A 145 4.79 19.18 4.42
CA CYS A 145 4.47 19.99 3.25
C CYS A 145 2.97 20.14 3.04
N CYS A 146 2.59 20.78 1.94
CA CYS A 146 1.33 20.53 1.26
C CYS A 146 0.07 20.84 2.09
N GLY A 147 0.21 21.79 3.04
CA GLY A 147 -0.87 22.18 3.95
C GLY A 147 -1.20 21.15 5.02
N ALA A 148 -0.23 20.30 5.41
CA ALA A 148 -0.39 19.37 6.53
C ALA A 148 -0.76 20.13 7.82
N HIS A 149 -1.77 19.63 8.51
CA HIS A 149 -2.35 20.25 9.71
C HIS A 149 -3.15 19.24 10.51
N VAL A 150 -3.37 19.52 11.78
CA VAL A 150 -4.25 18.74 12.66
C VAL A 150 -5.32 19.66 13.21
N ASP A 151 -6.58 19.44 12.83
CA ASP A 151 -7.72 20.27 13.21
C ASP A 151 -7.50 21.77 12.91
N GLY A 152 -7.07 22.06 11.68
CA GLY A 152 -6.68 23.40 11.24
C GLY A 152 -5.35 23.92 11.81
N ASP A 153 -4.72 23.25 12.77
CA ASP A 153 -3.43 23.68 13.31
C ASP A 153 -2.27 23.23 12.42
N HIS A 154 -1.66 24.21 11.75
CA HIS A 154 -0.50 24.03 10.87
C HIS A 154 0.84 23.94 11.63
N LEU A 155 0.82 24.20 12.95
CA LEU A 155 1.97 24.07 13.82
C LEU A 155 2.16 22.64 14.32
N ALA A 156 1.15 21.78 14.19
CA ALA A 156 1.31 20.35 14.42
C ALA A 156 2.50 19.80 13.61
N ARG A 157 3.25 18.88 14.21
CA ARG A 157 4.45 18.26 13.61
C ARG A 157 4.29 16.74 13.58
N PRO A 158 3.45 16.21 12.66
CA PRO A 158 3.42 14.77 12.42
C PRO A 158 4.83 14.22 12.18
N HIS A 159 5.18 13.16 12.90
CA HIS A 159 6.49 12.51 12.85
C HIS A 159 6.34 10.99 12.95
N GLY A 160 7.12 10.25 12.16
CA GLY A 160 7.00 8.80 12.04
C GLY A 160 5.86 8.37 11.13
N LEU A 161 5.45 7.10 11.25
CA LEU A 161 4.31 6.53 10.54
C LEU A 161 3.01 7.23 10.95
N THR A 162 1.99 7.08 10.11
CA THR A 162 0.66 7.71 10.32
C THR A 162 -0.45 6.68 10.15
N LEU A 163 -1.01 6.54 8.95
CA LEU A 163 -2.04 5.53 8.63
C LEU A 163 -1.49 4.33 7.87
N TRP A 164 -0.35 4.50 7.19
CA TRP A 164 0.22 3.47 6.32
C TRP A 164 1.47 2.88 6.93
N TRP A 165 1.58 1.57 6.83
CA TRP A 165 2.78 0.83 7.16
C TRP A 165 3.51 0.47 5.88
N PRO A 166 4.85 0.66 5.83
CA PRO A 166 5.62 0.24 4.67
C PRO A 166 5.59 -1.29 4.54
N PRO A 167 5.68 -1.83 3.32
CA PRO A 167 5.97 -3.24 3.08
C PRO A 167 7.24 -3.68 3.83
N GLY A 168 7.22 -4.89 4.37
CA GLY A 168 8.35 -5.36 5.20
C GLY A 168 8.45 -4.59 6.51
N ALA A 169 7.31 -4.21 7.10
CA ALA A 169 7.26 -3.81 8.51
C ALA A 169 7.86 -4.95 9.34
N GLY A 170 9.17 -4.83 9.61
CA GLY A 170 9.94 -5.85 10.31
C GLY A 170 9.75 -5.78 11.83
N ALA A 171 10.49 -6.61 12.55
CA ALA A 171 10.50 -6.71 14.01
C ALA A 171 11.17 -5.51 14.73
N ALA A 172 11.04 -4.30 14.19
CA ALA A 172 11.57 -3.07 14.78
C ALA A 172 10.44 -2.17 15.24
N GLU A 173 10.64 -1.49 16.36
CA GLU A 173 9.76 -0.42 16.81
C GLU A 173 9.72 0.74 15.80
N ARG A 174 8.56 1.39 15.68
CA ARG A 174 8.35 2.49 14.74
C ARG A 174 7.66 3.65 15.43
N PRO A 175 8.13 4.90 15.31
CA PRO A 175 7.35 6.04 15.79
C PRO A 175 6.06 6.10 14.97
N LEU A 176 4.91 6.18 15.65
CA LEU A 176 3.59 6.30 15.03
C LEU A 176 2.92 7.55 15.59
N PHE A 177 2.53 8.47 14.71
CA PHE A 177 1.93 9.73 15.08
C PHE A 177 0.46 9.55 15.45
N ASP A 178 0.09 9.98 16.66
CA ASP A 178 -1.30 10.14 17.07
C ASP A 178 -1.74 11.61 16.84
N PRO A 179 -2.77 11.85 16.02
CA PRO A 179 -3.20 13.20 15.71
C PRO A 179 -3.98 13.87 16.85
N GLU A 180 -4.50 13.15 17.84
CA GLU A 180 -5.29 13.73 18.93
C GLU A 180 -4.40 14.23 20.08
N SER A 181 -3.38 13.45 20.48
CA SER A 181 -2.32 13.89 21.39
C SER A 181 -1.27 14.76 20.70
N ARG A 182 -1.17 14.68 19.37
CA ARG A 182 -0.11 15.29 18.55
C ARG A 182 1.29 14.84 18.95
N THR A 183 1.39 13.61 19.46
CA THR A 183 2.66 12.98 19.84
C THR A 183 2.95 11.75 18.96
N SER A 184 4.20 11.29 19.00
CA SER A 184 4.62 10.08 18.28
C SER A 184 5.15 9.06 19.27
N ALA A 185 4.25 8.26 19.84
CA ALA A 185 4.63 7.10 20.64
C ALA A 185 5.14 5.97 19.74
N PRO A 186 6.10 5.15 20.21
CA PRO A 186 6.55 3.99 19.46
C PRO A 186 5.43 2.93 19.38
N ALA A 187 5.26 2.34 18.20
CA ALA A 187 4.57 1.09 18.00
C ALA A 187 5.60 -0.04 18.07
N VAL A 188 5.52 -0.85 19.12
CA VAL A 188 6.49 -1.90 19.46
C VAL A 188 5.96 -3.26 18.98
N PRO A 189 6.75 -4.07 18.27
CA PRO A 189 6.35 -5.42 17.88
C PRO A 189 6.12 -6.30 19.13
N ASP A 190 4.98 -6.98 19.19
CA ASP A 190 4.52 -7.81 20.31
C ASP A 190 4.06 -9.21 19.84
N GLY A 191 4.78 -9.77 18.85
CA GLY A 191 4.57 -11.13 18.35
C GLY A 191 3.79 -11.20 17.04
N ALA A 192 3.37 -12.40 16.67
CA ALA A 192 2.70 -12.69 15.40
C ALA A 192 1.45 -13.55 15.63
N ASP A 193 0.41 -13.30 14.86
CA ASP A 193 -0.91 -13.95 14.96
C ASP A 193 -1.44 -14.36 13.57
N LEU A 194 -2.44 -15.23 13.56
CA LEU A 194 -3.26 -15.52 12.39
C LEU A 194 -4.59 -14.79 12.51
N VAL A 195 -4.83 -13.80 11.65
CA VAL A 195 -6.13 -13.11 11.55
C VAL A 195 -6.86 -13.60 10.32
N SER A 196 -7.98 -14.31 10.52
CA SER A 196 -8.77 -14.91 9.43
C SER A 196 -7.92 -15.77 8.47
N GLY A 197 -6.94 -16.51 9.01
CA GLY A 197 -6.03 -17.39 8.24
C GLY A 197 -4.84 -16.68 7.59
N VAL A 198 -4.69 -15.36 7.74
CA VAL A 198 -3.57 -14.59 7.20
C VAL A 198 -2.53 -14.33 8.30
N PRO A 199 -1.23 -14.61 8.06
CA PRO A 199 -0.17 -14.30 9.02
C PRO A 199 0.01 -12.79 9.15
N THR A 200 0.08 -12.33 10.40
CA THR A 200 0.21 -10.91 10.75
C THR A 200 1.26 -10.72 11.84
N GLU A 201 1.96 -9.61 11.78
CA GLU A 201 2.80 -9.10 12.87
C GLU A 201 1.96 -8.15 13.72
N ARG A 202 2.04 -8.29 15.04
CA ARG A 202 1.28 -7.51 16.01
C ARG A 202 2.15 -6.38 16.56
N TYR A 203 1.65 -5.15 16.54
CA TYR A 203 2.32 -3.98 17.09
C TYR A 203 1.45 -3.29 18.13
N VAL A 204 2.03 -2.91 19.25
CA VAL A 204 1.36 -2.19 20.34
C VAL A 204 1.90 -0.77 20.41
N GLN A 205 1.01 0.22 20.35
CA GLN A 205 1.31 1.63 20.59
C GLN A 205 0.60 2.09 21.85
N THR A 206 1.34 2.65 22.81
CA THR A 206 0.77 3.25 24.01
C THR A 206 1.06 4.75 24.04
N VAL A 207 0.01 5.56 23.95
CA VAL A 207 0.02 7.00 24.18
C VAL A 207 -0.37 7.25 25.62
N ALA A 208 0.63 7.58 26.46
CA ALA A 208 0.41 7.93 27.85
C ALA A 208 -0.54 9.14 27.98
N ALA A 209 -1.18 9.27 29.15
CA ALA A 209 -2.11 10.36 29.45
C ALA A 209 -1.53 11.74 29.05
N THR A 210 -2.09 12.31 27.99
CA THR A 210 -1.62 13.55 27.37
C THR A 210 -2.79 14.53 27.32
N ARG A 211 -2.51 15.79 27.68
CA ARG A 211 -3.46 16.89 27.55
C ARG A 211 -3.76 17.12 26.06
N ALA A 212 -5.04 17.13 25.70
CA ALA A 212 -5.49 17.53 24.37
C ALA A 212 -5.08 18.98 24.08
N SER A 213 -4.73 19.29 22.84
CA SER A 213 -4.29 20.64 22.46
C SER A 213 -5.42 21.68 22.45
N GLU A 214 -6.67 21.26 22.59
CA GLU A 214 -7.81 22.16 22.69
C GLU A 214 -7.76 22.99 23.98
N PRO A 215 -8.26 24.25 23.96
CA PRO A 215 -8.38 25.04 25.17
C PRO A 215 -9.37 24.40 26.15
N ALA A 216 -9.22 24.72 27.43
CA ALA A 216 -10.16 24.29 28.44
C ALA A 216 -11.58 24.77 28.11
N ARG A 217 -12.57 23.94 28.45
CA ARG A 217 -13.99 24.22 28.18
C ARG A 217 -14.74 24.43 29.48
N PRO A 218 -15.71 25.35 29.55
CA PRO A 218 -16.54 25.52 30.72
C PRO A 218 -17.46 24.31 30.89
N VAL A 219 -17.37 23.64 32.04
CA VAL A 219 -18.21 22.51 32.42
C VAL A 219 -18.80 22.72 33.82
N PRO A 220 -19.92 22.08 34.20
CA PRO A 220 -20.47 22.23 35.54
C PRO A 220 -19.47 21.80 36.62
N ALA A 221 -19.23 22.67 37.61
CA ALA A 221 -18.30 22.39 38.70
C ALA A 221 -18.68 21.12 39.49
N ARG A 222 -19.99 20.83 39.56
CA ARG A 222 -20.56 19.61 40.17
C ARG A 222 -20.05 18.28 39.60
N LEU A 223 -19.39 18.29 38.45
CA LEU A 223 -18.75 17.09 37.88
C LEU A 223 -17.53 16.65 38.68
N PHE A 224 -16.91 17.59 39.40
CA PHE A 224 -15.70 17.37 40.18
C PHE A 224 -15.99 17.42 41.68
N ASP A 225 -16.86 18.32 42.13
CA ASP A 225 -17.28 18.40 43.54
C ASP A 225 -18.79 18.54 43.62
N ALA A 226 -19.48 17.56 44.23
CA ALA A 226 -20.94 17.50 44.28
C ALA A 226 -21.60 18.74 44.93
N ASP A 227 -20.89 19.44 45.83
CA ASP A 227 -21.38 20.63 46.52
C ASP A 227 -21.04 21.93 45.76
N ALA A 228 -20.15 21.87 44.78
CA ALA A 228 -19.73 23.00 43.97
C ALA A 228 -20.84 23.47 43.02
N ARG A 229 -20.93 24.80 42.86
CA ARG A 229 -21.92 25.47 42.02
C ARG A 229 -21.24 26.23 40.88
N GLY A 230 -21.98 26.45 39.80
CA GLY A 230 -21.49 27.18 38.63
C GLY A 230 -20.68 26.30 37.67
N THR A 231 -19.73 26.93 36.98
CA THR A 231 -18.91 26.30 35.93
C THR A 231 -17.43 26.51 36.21
N VAL A 232 -16.61 25.54 35.84
CA VAL A 232 -15.14 25.59 35.89
C VAL A 232 -14.57 25.27 34.52
N GLY A 233 -13.40 25.84 34.19
CA GLY A 233 -12.65 25.44 33.01
C GLY A 233 -12.06 24.04 33.21
N ALA A 234 -12.29 23.14 32.26
CA ALA A 234 -11.73 21.79 32.29
C ALA A 234 -11.02 21.43 30.99
N GLU A 235 -9.83 20.84 31.14
CA GLU A 235 -9.00 20.32 30.08
C GLU A 235 -9.33 18.86 29.80
N ARG A 236 -9.34 18.48 28.53
CA ARG A 236 -9.46 17.08 28.12
C ARG A 236 -8.08 16.43 28.13
N TRP A 237 -7.99 15.27 28.75
CA TRP A 237 -6.82 14.40 28.74
C TRP A 237 -7.20 13.11 28.04
N LEU A 238 -6.28 12.56 27.25
CA LEU A 238 -6.48 11.32 26.52
C LEU A 238 -5.34 10.34 26.77
N GLU A 239 -5.69 9.08 26.89
CA GLU A 239 -4.81 7.93 27.02
C GLU A 239 -5.33 6.87 26.05
N VAL A 240 -4.41 6.31 25.27
CA VAL A 240 -4.78 5.38 24.20
C VAL A 240 -3.77 4.26 24.12
N GLU A 241 -4.25 3.02 24.05
CA GLU A 241 -3.47 1.86 23.64
C GLU A 241 -4.07 1.31 22.35
N ARG A 242 -3.22 1.10 21.34
CA ARG A 242 -3.62 0.50 20.06
C ARG A 242 -2.83 -0.75 19.78
N VAL A 243 -3.54 -1.76 19.28
CA VAL A 243 -2.94 -2.99 18.77
C VAL A 243 -3.26 -3.08 17.28
N TYR A 244 -2.21 -3.16 16.48
CA TYR A 244 -2.27 -3.29 15.03
C TYR A 244 -1.82 -4.69 14.61
N TRP A 245 -2.63 -5.37 13.81
CA TRP A 245 -2.22 -6.61 13.14
C TRP A 245 -1.91 -6.30 11.68
N VAL A 246 -0.65 -6.40 11.28
CA VAL A 246 -0.14 -5.95 9.98
C VAL A 246 0.31 -7.16 9.17
N GLU A 247 -0.20 -7.31 7.95
CA GLU A 247 0.32 -8.33 7.03
C GLU A 247 1.73 -7.92 6.57
N PRO A 248 2.77 -8.74 6.84
CA PRO A 248 4.16 -8.30 6.81
C PRO A 248 4.66 -7.97 5.40
N LEU A 249 4.16 -8.64 4.36
CA LEU A 249 4.66 -8.43 2.99
C LEU A 249 4.13 -7.12 2.40
N THR A 250 2.88 -6.77 2.67
CA THR A 250 2.18 -5.62 2.07
C THR A 250 2.16 -4.39 2.96
N GLY A 251 2.36 -4.54 4.28
CA GLY A 251 2.15 -3.46 5.25
C GLY A 251 0.67 -3.13 5.47
N ARG A 252 -0.25 -3.99 5.02
CA ARG A 252 -1.68 -3.73 5.20
C ARG A 252 -2.09 -4.11 6.61
N VAL A 253 -2.65 -3.16 7.36
CA VAL A 253 -3.36 -3.47 8.62
C VAL A 253 -4.57 -4.34 8.27
N VAL A 254 -4.71 -5.45 8.97
CA VAL A 254 -5.81 -6.41 8.82
C VAL A 254 -6.85 -6.20 9.91
N GLN A 255 -6.39 -5.94 11.13
CA GLN A 255 -7.21 -5.70 12.30
C GLN A 255 -6.58 -4.60 13.16
N LEU A 256 -7.42 -3.82 13.82
CA LEU A 256 -7.07 -2.77 14.76
C LEU A 256 -7.96 -2.90 16.01
N ARG A 257 -7.34 -2.80 17.18
CA ARG A 257 -8.01 -2.59 18.46
C ARG A 257 -7.48 -1.29 19.09
N GLU A 258 -8.37 -0.47 19.64
CA GLU A 258 -8.05 0.80 20.31
C GLU A 258 -8.76 0.81 21.67
N GLN A 259 -8.00 0.61 22.74
CA GLN A 259 -8.45 0.89 24.10
C GLN A 259 -8.20 2.37 24.40
N ARG A 260 -9.24 3.07 24.83
CA ARG A 260 -9.22 4.51 24.92
C ARG A 260 -9.88 5.00 26.20
N ARG A 261 -9.19 5.91 26.88
CA ARG A 261 -9.69 6.62 28.05
C ARG A 261 -9.49 8.11 27.89
N GLU A 262 -10.54 8.87 28.13
CA GLU A 262 -10.53 10.32 28.15
C GLU A 262 -11.12 10.83 29.44
N THR A 263 -10.53 11.88 29.98
CA THR A 263 -10.97 12.52 31.21
C THR A 263 -11.02 14.02 31.05
N LEU A 264 -11.97 14.66 31.73
CA LEU A 264 -11.96 16.09 32.02
C LEU A 264 -11.22 16.30 33.34
N ARG A 265 -10.32 17.29 33.38
CA ARG A 265 -9.61 17.72 34.58
C ARG A 265 -9.76 19.23 34.73
N PRO A 266 -10.19 19.74 35.90
CA PRO A 266 -10.31 21.18 36.10
C PRO A 266 -8.92 21.85 36.00
N GLU A 267 -8.86 23.06 35.43
CA GLU A 267 -7.60 23.83 35.31
C GLU A 267 -6.99 24.16 36.68
N GLU A 268 -7.85 24.42 37.66
CA GLU A 268 -7.49 24.63 39.05
C GLU A 268 -7.85 23.36 39.83
N ALA A 269 -6.83 22.62 40.29
CA ALA A 269 -7.05 21.46 41.14
C ALA A 269 -7.71 21.90 42.46
N GLY A 270 -8.74 21.18 42.88
CA GLY A 270 -9.36 21.38 44.20
C GLY A 270 -8.36 21.12 45.33
N PRO A 271 -8.68 21.53 46.58
CA PRO A 271 -7.80 21.38 47.74
C PRO A 271 -7.34 19.94 48.04
N ASP A 272 -8.06 18.93 47.53
CA ASP A 272 -7.79 17.51 47.76
C ASP A 272 -6.96 16.80 46.65
N GLY A 273 -6.51 17.53 45.62
CA GLY A 273 -5.76 16.96 44.47
C GLY A 273 -6.59 16.77 43.19
N GLU A 274 -5.96 16.24 42.11
CA GLU A 274 -6.57 16.10 40.77
C GLU A 274 -7.89 15.33 40.81
N THR A 275 -9.00 16.06 40.76
CA THR A 275 -10.32 15.46 40.59
C THR A 275 -10.61 15.33 39.10
N GLU A 276 -10.61 14.10 38.58
CA GLU A 276 -10.90 13.85 37.17
C GLU A 276 -12.29 13.24 36.96
N ARG A 277 -12.91 13.58 35.83
CA ARG A 277 -14.18 13.00 35.40
C ARG A 277 -13.99 12.26 34.08
N VAL A 278 -14.38 10.98 34.02
CA VAL A 278 -14.35 10.22 32.76
C VAL A 278 -15.28 10.85 31.73
N LEU A 279 -14.71 11.24 30.59
CA LEU A 279 -15.42 11.74 29.41
C LEU A 279 -15.78 10.59 28.47
N LEU A 280 -14.84 9.68 28.23
CA LEU A 280 -15.01 8.50 27.39
C LEU A 280 -14.12 7.37 27.92
N ALA A 281 -14.66 6.15 27.98
CA ALA A 281 -13.90 4.93 28.17
C ALA A 281 -14.49 3.87 27.23
N ALA A 282 -13.70 3.37 26.29
CA ALA A 282 -14.15 2.45 25.26
C ALA A 282 -13.03 1.53 24.81
N ASP A 283 -13.39 0.30 24.44
CA ASP A 283 -12.51 -0.68 23.79
C ASP A 283 -13.06 -0.92 22.38
N PHE A 284 -12.48 -0.22 21.41
CA PHE A 284 -12.89 -0.29 20.02
C PHE A 284 -12.14 -1.41 19.31
N GLN A 285 -12.84 -2.21 18.52
CA GLN A 285 -12.26 -3.29 17.74
C GLN A 285 -12.82 -3.32 16.33
N THR A 286 -12.00 -3.76 15.36
CA THR A 286 -12.47 -4.00 14.00
C THR A 286 -13.51 -5.14 14.01
N PRO A 287 -14.70 -4.95 13.41
CA PRO A 287 -15.68 -6.03 13.31
C PRO A 287 -15.10 -7.27 12.60
N PRO A 288 -15.47 -8.50 13.02
CA PRO A 288 -14.88 -9.73 12.48
C PRO A 288 -15.00 -9.85 10.95
N GLU A 289 -16.12 -9.42 10.38
CA GLU A 289 -16.35 -9.43 8.93
C GLU A 289 -15.47 -8.44 8.18
N GLU A 290 -15.18 -7.26 8.77
CA GLU A 290 -14.23 -6.31 8.20
C GLU A 290 -12.80 -6.83 8.31
N ALA A 291 -12.43 -7.44 9.44
CA ALA A 291 -11.13 -8.08 9.62
C ALA A 291 -10.91 -9.20 8.59
N ALA A 292 -11.92 -10.05 8.34
CA ALA A 292 -11.86 -11.09 7.31
C ALA A 292 -11.75 -10.52 5.88
N ALA A 293 -12.51 -9.47 5.56
CA ALA A 293 -12.41 -8.79 4.27
C ALA A 293 -11.03 -8.15 4.07
N ASN A 294 -10.48 -7.53 5.11
CA ASN A 294 -9.15 -6.94 5.11
C ASN A 294 -8.06 -7.99 4.94
N ALA A 295 -8.19 -9.13 5.61
CA ALA A 295 -7.28 -10.28 5.50
C ALA A 295 -7.27 -10.82 4.07
N ALA A 296 -8.44 -11.08 3.48
CA ALA A 296 -8.55 -11.55 2.10
C ALA A 296 -7.97 -10.55 1.08
N ALA A 297 -8.11 -9.25 1.33
CA ALA A 297 -7.48 -8.22 0.49
C ALA A 297 -5.96 -8.20 0.65
N ALA A 298 -5.44 -8.37 1.87
CA ALA A 298 -4.01 -8.46 2.15
C ALA A 298 -3.39 -9.69 1.48
N ASP A 299 -4.02 -10.86 1.60
CA ASP A 299 -3.54 -12.12 1.02
C ASP A 299 -3.45 -12.06 -0.52
N ARG A 300 -4.51 -11.57 -1.19
CA ARG A 300 -4.48 -11.35 -2.65
C ARG A 300 -3.35 -10.42 -3.08
N ARG A 301 -3.11 -9.36 -2.30
CA ARG A 301 -2.06 -8.39 -2.59
C ARG A 301 -0.68 -8.99 -2.35
N ALA A 302 -0.50 -9.75 -1.27
CA ALA A 302 0.71 -10.47 -0.93
C ALA A 302 1.07 -11.49 -2.02
N LEU A 303 0.09 -12.27 -2.50
CA LEU A 303 0.26 -13.19 -3.62
C LEU A 303 0.75 -12.47 -4.88
N LEU A 304 0.11 -11.35 -5.25
CA LEU A 304 0.52 -10.55 -6.40
C LEU A 304 1.96 -10.03 -6.24
N LEU A 305 2.34 -9.58 -5.04
CA LEU A 305 3.71 -9.15 -4.74
C LEU A 305 4.70 -10.32 -4.92
N ARG A 306 4.46 -11.48 -4.29
CA ARG A 306 5.35 -12.66 -4.39
C ARG A 306 5.55 -13.12 -5.83
N LEU A 307 4.46 -13.20 -6.60
CA LEU A 307 4.49 -13.61 -8.00
C LEU A 307 5.35 -12.64 -8.83
N THR A 308 5.20 -11.33 -8.61
CA THR A 308 5.90 -10.32 -9.42
C THR A 308 7.32 -10.04 -8.96
N SER A 309 7.64 -10.23 -7.69
CA SER A 309 8.97 -9.96 -7.12
C SER A 309 9.91 -11.15 -7.17
N THR A 310 9.39 -12.36 -7.04
CA THR A 310 10.19 -13.54 -6.71
C THR A 310 9.88 -14.70 -7.65
N ASP A 311 8.64 -15.17 -7.70
CA ASP A 311 8.33 -16.45 -8.35
C ASP A 311 8.42 -16.37 -9.87
N LEU A 312 7.78 -15.37 -10.49
CA LEU A 312 7.81 -15.20 -11.94
C LEU A 312 9.21 -14.80 -12.43
N PRO A 313 9.94 -13.85 -11.80
CA PRO A 313 11.33 -13.59 -12.13
C PRO A 313 12.23 -14.83 -12.04
N ALA A 314 12.10 -15.65 -10.98
CA ALA A 314 12.90 -16.86 -10.83
C ALA A 314 12.58 -17.90 -11.92
N ALA A 315 11.30 -18.14 -12.20
CA ALA A 315 10.87 -19.06 -13.24
C ALA A 315 11.34 -18.62 -14.64
N LEU A 316 11.14 -17.34 -14.98
CA LEU A 316 11.56 -16.77 -16.26
C LEU A 316 13.08 -16.75 -16.41
N GLY A 317 13.80 -16.39 -15.34
CA GLY A 317 15.26 -16.36 -15.32
C GLY A 317 15.86 -17.77 -15.49
N GLY A 318 15.34 -18.76 -14.76
CA GLY A 318 15.76 -20.15 -14.86
C GLY A 318 15.46 -20.75 -16.25
N ALA A 319 14.24 -20.56 -16.76
CA ALA A 319 13.87 -21.01 -18.11
C ALA A 319 14.71 -20.32 -19.19
N GLY A 320 14.92 -19.00 -19.06
CA GLY A 320 15.73 -18.22 -19.98
C GLY A 320 17.19 -18.67 -20.03
N ALA A 321 17.81 -18.85 -18.86
CA ALA A 321 19.17 -19.36 -18.74
C ALA A 321 19.33 -20.76 -19.35
N LEU A 322 18.36 -21.65 -19.13
CA LEU A 322 18.34 -22.98 -19.73
C LEU A 322 18.24 -22.93 -21.26
N LEU A 323 17.37 -22.08 -21.82
CA LEU A 323 17.23 -21.91 -23.27
C LEU A 323 18.52 -21.36 -23.91
N VAL A 324 19.17 -20.39 -23.26
CA VAL A 324 20.48 -19.87 -23.71
C VAL A 324 21.52 -20.99 -23.72
N LEU A 325 21.63 -21.75 -22.63
CA LEU A 325 22.59 -22.85 -22.50
C LEU A 325 22.38 -23.90 -23.61
N VAL A 326 21.14 -24.36 -23.80
CA VAL A 326 20.80 -25.34 -24.85
C VAL A 326 21.07 -24.78 -26.24
N GLY A 327 20.71 -23.52 -26.50
CA GLY A 327 20.97 -22.85 -27.78
C GLY A 327 22.47 -22.79 -28.12
N VAL A 328 23.31 -22.42 -27.14
CA VAL A 328 24.77 -22.37 -27.29
C VAL A 328 25.35 -23.77 -27.50
N LEU A 329 24.98 -24.75 -26.67
CA LEU A 329 25.45 -26.14 -26.82
C LEU A 329 25.08 -26.72 -28.18
N ARG A 330 23.84 -26.51 -28.65
CA ARG A 330 23.41 -26.99 -29.97
C ARG A 330 24.13 -26.29 -31.12
N ARG A 331 24.56 -25.02 -30.93
CA ARG A 331 25.37 -24.31 -31.92
C ARG A 331 26.80 -24.84 -31.94
N ALA A 332 27.38 -25.14 -30.77
CA ALA A 332 28.72 -25.71 -30.64
C ALA A 332 28.81 -27.15 -31.19
N HIS A 333 27.74 -27.94 -31.06
CA HIS A 333 27.66 -29.32 -31.58
C HIS A 333 27.28 -29.42 -33.06
N ARG A 334 27.19 -28.32 -33.83
CA ARG A 334 27.00 -28.41 -35.29
C ARG A 334 28.29 -28.97 -35.90
N PRO A 335 28.30 -30.20 -36.45
CA PRO A 335 29.50 -30.75 -37.05
C PRO A 335 29.92 -29.87 -38.22
N ASP A 336 31.16 -29.41 -38.18
CA ASP A 336 31.76 -28.58 -39.21
C ASP A 336 31.88 -29.42 -40.49
N ARG A 337 30.90 -29.32 -41.39
CA ARG A 337 30.90 -30.00 -42.71
C ARG A 337 31.96 -29.46 -43.67
N ARG A 338 32.94 -28.68 -43.19
CA ARG A 338 34.04 -28.10 -43.98
C ARG A 338 35.39 -28.78 -43.70
N ARG A 339 35.46 -30.10 -43.77
CA ARG A 339 36.73 -30.84 -44.00
C ARG A 339 36.51 -32.08 -44.87
N SER A 340 36.07 -31.90 -46.11
CA SER A 340 36.28 -32.87 -47.18
C SER A 340 36.04 -32.23 -48.55
N SER A 341 36.96 -31.36 -48.99
CA SER A 341 37.14 -31.00 -50.41
C SER A 341 38.46 -30.24 -50.58
N ALA A 342 39.56 -30.81 -50.09
CA ALA A 342 40.91 -30.34 -50.39
C ALA A 342 41.90 -31.52 -50.34
N ALA A 343 41.55 -32.60 -51.03
CA ALA A 343 42.45 -33.70 -51.37
C ALA A 343 41.93 -34.31 -52.67
N GLY A 344 42.35 -33.76 -53.80
CA GLY A 344 41.87 -34.21 -55.11
C GLY A 344 42.03 -33.17 -56.20
N ARG A 345 43.28 -32.83 -56.53
CA ARG A 345 43.67 -32.48 -57.90
C ARG A 345 45.18 -32.71 -58.04
N VAL A 346 45.48 -33.77 -58.80
CA VAL A 346 46.78 -34.14 -59.37
C VAL A 346 47.19 -33.07 -60.38
#